data_AF-A0A922ZAD3-F1
#
_entry.id   AF-A0A922ZAD3-F1
#
_cell.length_a   1.000
_cell.length_b   1.000
_cell.length_c   1.000
_cell.angle_alpha   90.00
_cell.angle_beta   90.00
_cell.angle_gamma   90.00
#
_symmetry.space_group_name_H-M   'P 1'
#
loop_
_entity.id
_entity.type
_entity.pdbx_description
1 polymer ?
#
loop_
_entity_poly.entity_id
_entity_poly.type
_entity_poly.pdbx_seq_one_letter_code
_entity_poly.pdbx_strand_id
1 'polypeptide(L)'
;MNDLYRKLVDLYADDQLTEEMVAELTAAAKDDDILKSEMSTLKQTVDLLKTDSGPEFNESDYLRIIFRMQTAGADISFEERESHPGQYQLPM
;
A
#
# COMPACT_ATOMS: atom_id res chain seq x y z
N MET A 1 -6.67 24.80 13.32
CA MET A 1 -5.44 23.99 13.22
C MET A 1 -4.59 24.55 12.09
N ASN A 2 -3.29 24.72 12.31
CA ASN A 2 -2.38 25.37 11.36
C ASN A 2 -1.99 24.39 10.24
N ASP A 3 -1.93 24.82 8.99
CA ASP A 3 -1.64 23.94 7.84
C ASP A 3 -0.24 23.28 7.92
N LEU A 4 0.70 23.93 8.61
CA LEU A 4 2.02 23.38 8.88
C LEU A 4 1.95 22.12 9.75
N TYR A 5 1.13 22.14 10.81
CA TYR A 5 1.02 21.00 11.72
C TYR A 5 0.34 19.81 11.06
N ARG A 6 -0.61 20.03 10.14
CA ARG A 6 -1.18 18.94 9.32
C ARG A 6 -0.11 18.22 8.51
N LYS A 7 0.72 18.97 7.77
CA LYS A 7 1.81 18.37 6.97
C LYS A 7 2.84 17.65 7.84
N LEU A 8 3.14 18.17 9.03
CA LEU A 8 4.05 17.50 9.95
C LEU A 8 3.44 16.21 10.48
N VAL A 9 2.14 16.16 10.77
CA VAL A 9 1.43 14.94 11.21
C VAL A 9 1.40 13.88 10.10
N ASP A 10 1.21 14.28 8.84
CA ASP A 10 1.27 13.36 7.69
C ASP A 10 2.67 12.72 7.57
N LEU A 11 3.73 13.54 7.63
CA LEU A 11 5.11 13.07 7.59
C LEU A 11 5.49 12.23 8.82
N TYR A 12 4.95 12.58 9.98
CA TYR A 12 5.12 11.84 11.22
C TYR A 12 4.50 10.43 11.11
N ALA A 13 3.30 10.32 10.56
CA ALA A 13 2.61 9.04 10.41
C ALA A 13 3.37 8.05 9.52
N ASP A 14 4.07 8.56 8.51
CA ASP A 14 4.90 7.76 7.60
C ASP A 14 6.37 7.59 8.03
N ASP A 15 6.73 8.00 9.26
CA ASP A 15 8.10 7.93 9.79
C ASP A 15 9.15 8.69 8.92
N GLN A 16 8.74 9.77 8.26
CA GLN A 16 9.59 10.57 7.36
C GLN A 16 10.22 11.80 8.03
N LEU A 17 9.87 12.10 9.28
CA LEU A 17 10.44 13.22 10.02
C LEU A 17 11.82 12.88 10.59
N THR A 18 12.69 13.90 10.69
CA THR A 18 13.92 13.80 11.48
C THR A 18 13.60 13.75 12.98
N GLU A 19 14.51 13.20 13.78
CA GLU A 19 14.34 13.10 15.24
C GLU A 19 14.07 14.47 15.91
N GLU A 20 14.72 15.52 15.43
CA GLU A 20 14.54 16.90 15.90
C GLU A 20 13.10 17.38 15.65
N MET A 21 12.58 17.18 14.43
CA MET A 21 11.22 17.57 14.07
C MET A 21 10.15 16.75 14.80
N VAL A 22 10.43 15.47 15.07
CA VAL A 22 9.57 14.63 15.92
C VAL A 22 9.52 15.18 17.33
N ALA A 23 10.66 15.57 17.91
CA ALA A 23 10.71 16.13 19.26
C ALA A 23 9.94 17.47 19.35
N GLU A 24 10.09 18.34 18.35
CA GLU A 24 9.35 19.60 18.28
C GLU A 24 7.84 19.39 18.12
N LEU A 25 7.42 18.50 17.22
CA LEU A 25 6.01 18.18 17.01
C LEU A 25 5.39 17.56 18.28
N THR A 26 6.12 16.67 18.94
CA THR A 26 5.69 16.04 20.19
C THR A 26 5.60 17.06 21.33
N ALA A 27 6.52 18.04 21.37
CA ALA A 27 6.45 19.13 22.33
C ALA A 27 5.23 20.03 22.09
N ALA A 28 4.95 20.39 20.83
CA ALA A 28 3.76 21.17 20.46
C ALA A 28 2.46 20.42 20.79
N ALA A 29 2.43 19.11 20.61
CA ALA A 29 1.28 18.26 20.94
C ALA A 29 1.03 18.06 22.44
N LYS A 30 1.94 18.48 23.33
CA LYS A 30 1.68 18.43 24.79
C LYS A 30 0.61 19.40 25.23
N ASP A 31 0.55 20.55 24.57
CA ASP A 31 -0.35 21.65 24.93
C ASP A 31 -1.59 21.70 24.00
N ASP A 32 -1.67 20.81 23.00
CA ASP A 32 -2.77 20.72 22.03
C ASP A 32 -3.33 19.29 21.95
N ASP A 33 -4.44 19.06 22.65
CA ASP A 33 -5.14 17.77 22.69
C ASP A 33 -5.64 17.31 21.31
N ILE A 34 -5.97 18.24 20.41
CA ILE A 34 -6.43 17.92 19.05
C ILE A 34 -5.24 17.38 18.25
N LEU A 35 -4.10 18.07 18.29
CA LEU A 35 -2.88 17.66 17.61
C LEU A 35 -2.39 16.29 18.09
N LYS A 36 -2.43 16.05 19.40
CA LYS A 36 -2.09 14.76 19.99
C LYS A 36 -3.00 13.63 19.50
N SER A 37 -4.30 13.88 19.45
CA SER A 37 -5.27 12.91 18.93
C SER A 37 -4.99 12.60 17.45
N GLU A 38 -4.78 13.63 16.62
CA GLU A 38 -4.51 13.44 15.19
C GLU A 38 -3.23 12.64 14.95
N MET A 39 -2.14 12.97 15.65
CA MET A 39 -0.87 12.22 15.58
C MET A 39 -1.09 10.74 15.89
N SER A 40 -1.77 10.44 17.00
CA SER A 40 -1.98 9.06 17.43
C SER A 40 -2.89 8.29 16.49
N THR A 41 -4.01 8.88 16.06
CA THR A 41 -4.99 8.20 15.20
C THR A 41 -4.42 7.98 13.80
N LEU A 42 -3.73 8.97 13.22
CA LEU A 42 -3.17 8.84 11.89
C LEU A 42 -2.04 7.81 11.88
N LYS A 43 -1.13 7.85 12.86
CA LYS A 43 -0.03 6.87 12.98
C LYS A 43 -0.56 5.44 13.08
N GLN A 44 -1.55 5.20 13.95
CA GLN A 44 -2.18 3.89 14.07
C GLN A 44 -2.85 3.42 12.79
N THR A 45 -3.50 4.34 12.06
CA THR A 45 -4.16 4.02 10.79
C THR A 45 -3.13 3.60 9.73
N VAL A 46 -2.05 4.37 9.59
CA VAL A 46 -0.97 4.06 8.65
C VAL A 46 -0.29 2.75 9.02
N ASP A 47 0.01 2.53 10.29
CA ASP A 47 0.63 1.28 10.75
C ASP A 47 -0.28 0.07 10.44
N LEU A 48 -1.59 0.19 10.69
CA LEU A 48 -2.56 -0.86 10.36
C LEU A 48 -2.60 -1.15 8.86
N LEU A 49 -2.60 -0.12 8.02
CA LEU A 49 -2.55 -0.27 6.56
C LEU A 49 -1.23 -0.88 6.07
N LYS A 50 -0.10 -0.53 6.70
CA LYS A 50 1.21 -1.13 6.39
C LYS A 50 1.27 -2.61 6.77
N THR A 51 0.53 -3.03 7.80
CA THR A 51 0.44 -4.44 8.21
C THR A 51 -0.58 -5.25 7.43
N ASP A 52 -1.52 -4.60 6.73
CA ASP A 52 -2.46 -5.28 5.86
C ASP A 52 -1.74 -5.78 4.61
N SER A 53 -1.56 -7.10 4.52
CA SER A 53 -1.00 -7.76 3.33
C SER A 53 -1.90 -7.64 2.10
N GLY A 54 -3.10 -7.10 2.27
CA GLY A 54 -4.11 -6.99 1.24
C GLY A 54 -4.75 -8.35 0.92
N PRO A 55 -5.65 -8.38 -0.07
CA PRO A 55 -6.27 -9.62 -0.51
C PRO A 55 -5.24 -10.55 -1.14
N GLU A 56 -5.17 -11.79 -0.66
CA GLU A 56 -4.43 -12.85 -1.33
C GLU A 56 -5.18 -13.29 -2.60
N PHE A 57 -4.54 -13.15 -3.76
CA PHE A 57 -5.07 -13.63 -5.03
C PHE A 57 -4.54 -15.03 -5.31
N ASN A 58 -5.45 -15.97 -5.56
CA ASN A 58 -5.10 -17.29 -6.05
C ASN A 58 -5.35 -17.40 -7.57
N GLU A 59 -4.96 -18.54 -8.15
CA GLU A 59 -5.13 -18.84 -9.57
C GLU A 59 -6.61 -18.76 -10.02
N SER A 60 -7.54 -19.17 -9.15
CA SER A 60 -8.98 -19.09 -9.48
C SER A 60 -9.48 -17.64 -9.54
N ASP A 61 -8.99 -16.76 -8.67
CA ASP A 61 -9.29 -15.34 -8.72
C ASP A 61 -8.69 -14.68 -9.98
N TYR A 62 -7.48 -15.08 -10.38
CA TYR A 62 -6.85 -14.63 -11.62
C TYR A 62 -7.72 -14.99 -12.84
N LEU A 63 -8.12 -16.26 -12.97
CA LEU A 63 -8.99 -16.72 -14.05
C LEU A 63 -10.36 -16.03 -14.05
N ARG A 64 -10.93 -15.78 -12.86
CA ARG A 64 -12.19 -15.03 -12.73
C ARG A 64 -12.06 -13.59 -13.20
N ILE A 65 -10.96 -12.92 -12.90
CA ILE A 65 -10.70 -11.54 -13.33
C ILE A 65 -10.58 -11.50 -14.86
N ILE A 66 -9.83 -12.43 -15.45
CA ILE A 66 -9.70 -12.55 -16.91
C ILE A 66 -11.07 -12.72 -17.56
N PHE A 67 -11.87 -13.66 -17.08
CA PHE A 67 -13.19 -13.91 -17.65
C PHE A 67 -14.09 -12.67 -17.58
N ARG A 68 -14.05 -11.93 -16.46
CA ARG A 68 -14.78 -10.66 -16.32
C ARG A 68 -14.30 -9.59 -17.28
N MET A 69 -13.00 -9.47 -17.49
CA MET A 69 -12.43 -8.50 -18.41
C MET A 69 -12.76 -8.83 -19.87
N GLN A 70 -12.70 -10.11 -20.25
CA GLN A 70 -13.09 -10.58 -21.58
C GLN A 70 -14.58 -10.35 -21.86
N THR A 71 -15.45 -10.66 -20.90
CA THR A 71 -16.90 -10.40 -21.03
C THR A 71 -17.24 -8.90 -21.07
N ALA A 72 -16.39 -8.05 -20.49
CA ALA A 72 -16.48 -6.60 -20.63
C ALA A 72 -15.91 -6.05 -21.96
N GLY A 73 -15.38 -6.92 -22.84
CA GLY A 73 -14.83 -6.54 -24.14
C GLY A 73 -13.40 -6.01 -24.09
N ALA A 74 -12.66 -6.24 -23.00
CA ALA A 74 -11.25 -5.89 -22.94
C ALA A 74 -10.43 -6.85 -23.81
N ASP A 75 -9.53 -6.30 -24.63
CA ASP A 75 -8.55 -7.06 -25.40
C ASP A 75 -7.34 -7.38 -24.50
N ILE A 76 -7.39 -8.55 -23.85
CA ILE A 76 -6.33 -9.00 -22.94
C ILE A 76 -5.35 -9.85 -23.75
N SER A 77 -4.24 -9.25 -24.15
CA SER A 77 -3.10 -9.99 -24.66
C SER A 77 -2.26 -10.49 -23.49
N PHE A 78 -2.14 -11.80 -23.33
CA PHE A 78 -1.18 -12.37 -22.40
C PHE A 78 0.18 -12.33 -23.08
N GLU A 79 1.16 -11.62 -22.50
CA GLU A 79 2.54 -11.97 -22.79
C GLU A 79 2.73 -13.39 -22.27
N GLU A 80 2.80 -14.37 -23.17
CA GLU A 80 3.29 -15.70 -22.85
C GLU A 80 4.62 -15.50 -22.13
N ARG A 81 4.66 -15.81 -20.82
CA ARG A 81 5.94 -16.07 -20.17
C ARG A 81 6.57 -17.16 -21.04
N GLU A 82 7.63 -16.84 -21.77
CA GLU A 82 8.30 -17.77 -22.68
C GLU A 82 8.55 -19.09 -21.93
N SER A 83 7.69 -20.06 -22.15
CA SER A 83 7.96 -21.43 -21.75
C SER A 83 8.96 -21.92 -22.77
N HIS A 84 10.27 -21.77 -22.51
CA HIS A 84 11.33 -22.31 -23.34
C HIS A 84 11.04 -23.78 -23.66
N PRO A 85 10.51 -24.14 -24.85
CA PRO A 85 10.12 -25.50 -25.18
C PRO A 85 11.35 -26.20 -25.73
N GLY A 86 12.40 -26.27 -24.92
CA GLY A 86 13.68 -26.85 -25.29
C GLY A 86 13.80 -28.34 -25.04
N GLN A 87 12.86 -28.98 -24.33
CA GLN A 87 13.08 -30.35 -23.85
C GLN A 87 11.79 -31.16 -23.69
N TYR A 88 11.14 -31.54 -24.80
CA TYR A 88 10.46 -32.83 -24.86
C TYR A 88 10.51 -33.35 -26.29
N GLN A 89 11.57 -34.09 -26.61
CA GLN A 89 11.65 -34.88 -27.82
C GLN A 89 11.10 -36.27 -27.47
N LEU A 90 9.87 -36.57 -27.92
CA LEU A 90 9.30 -37.90 -27.79
C LEU A 90 9.92 -38.82 -28.85
N PRO A 91 10.40 -40.02 -28.48
CA PRO A 91 10.91 -40.99 -29.45
C PRO A 91 9.74 -41.59 -30.24
N MET A 92 9.96 -41.77 -31.55
CA MET A 92 9.07 -42.48 -32.48
C MET A 92 9.02 -43.97 -32.17
#